data_AF-A0A7S1LCY6-F1
#
_entry.id   AF-A0A7S1LCY6-F1
#
_cell.length_a   1.000
_cell.length_b   1.000
_cell.length_c   1.000
_cell.angle_alpha   90.00
_cell.angle_beta   90.00
_cell.angle_gamma   90.00
#
_symmetry.space_group_name_H-M   'P 1'
#
loop_
_entity.id
_entity.type
_entity.pdbx_description
1 polymer ?
#
loop_
_entity_poly.entity_id
_entity_poly.type
_entity_poly.pdbx_seq_one_letter_code
_entity_poly.pdbx_strand_id
1 'polypeptide(L)'
;IASVISGSLNRILIQRSVESAIEYVKGTVSDLLMNRLDISQLVITKAFSKPASEYKAVQAHIKLVERMRERDPASAPTIGDRVAYVIIKANKNARAFERSEDPIYVLENNIPIDTQYYLEHSLTKPLGRVFEAVMPDPMTLVRGEHTRHVAQPMPSKSKGGLMKFVKVTAQCLGCKVNLPSGCTDAVCQACEPKAADIFSNIVAKRNHYESIYGKVWTQCQQCQGSLHLDVLCSSRDCPVFYMRKKVQKDLDDMQTMLDRFGLVAADDDDE
;
A
#
# COMPACT_ATOMS: atom_id res chain seq x y z
N ILE A 1 -2.76 12.24 6.29
CA ILE A 1 -3.10 13.07 7.48
C ILE A 1 -4.02 14.23 7.11
N ALA A 2 -3.54 15.19 6.30
CA ALA A 2 -4.31 16.40 5.96
C ALA A 2 -5.71 16.09 5.42
N SER A 3 -5.83 15.16 4.47
CA SER A 3 -7.12 14.71 3.93
C SER A 3 -8.08 14.18 5.01
N VAL A 4 -7.58 13.38 5.96
CA VAL A 4 -8.40 12.83 7.07
C VAL A 4 -8.90 13.94 7.98
N ILE A 5 -8.04 14.90 8.34
CA ILE A 5 -8.42 16.03 9.19
C ILE A 5 -9.44 16.93 8.49
N SER A 6 -9.19 17.32 7.24
CA SER A 6 -10.14 18.11 6.45
C SER A 6 -11.47 17.38 6.26
N GLY A 7 -11.43 16.08 5.99
CA GLY A 7 -12.63 15.23 5.86
C GLY A 7 -13.42 15.12 7.16
N SER A 8 -12.74 15.09 8.31
CA SER A 8 -13.37 15.10 9.63
C SER A 8 -14.00 16.45 9.93
N LEU A 9 -13.27 17.55 9.74
CA LEU A 9 -13.77 18.90 9.96
C LEU A 9 -14.95 19.25 9.05
N ASN A 10 -14.94 18.81 7.79
CA ASN A 10 -16.08 19.01 6.90
C ASN A 10 -17.36 18.35 7.44
N ARG A 11 -17.26 17.11 7.92
CA ARG A 11 -18.41 16.39 8.51
C ARG A 11 -18.91 17.04 9.80
N ILE A 12 -18.00 17.49 10.66
CA ILE A 12 -18.34 18.15 11.92
C ILE A 12 -18.94 19.54 11.67
N LEU A 13 -18.30 20.38 10.86
CA LEU A 13 -18.64 21.80 10.74
C LEU A 13 -19.72 22.07 9.67
N ILE A 14 -19.66 21.36 8.54
CA ILE A 14 -20.59 21.58 7.42
C ILE A 14 -21.78 20.64 7.53
N GLN A 15 -21.54 19.34 7.67
CA GLN A 15 -22.60 18.34 7.75
C GLN A 15 -23.22 18.25 9.15
N ARG A 16 -22.59 18.88 10.15
CA ARG A 16 -23.05 18.92 11.55
C ARG A 16 -23.29 17.53 12.14
N SER A 17 -22.51 16.53 11.73
CA SER A 17 -22.58 15.17 12.27
C SER A 17 -21.23 14.72 12.78
N VAL A 18 -21.14 14.54 14.10
CA VAL A 18 -19.95 14.00 14.77
C VAL A 18 -19.85 12.50 14.51
N GLU A 19 -20.98 11.79 14.49
CA GLU A 19 -21.08 10.36 14.22
C GLU A 19 -20.50 10.01 12.86
N SER A 20 -20.87 10.77 11.82
CA SER A 20 -20.32 10.59 10.47
C SER A 20 -18.80 10.79 10.44
N ALA A 21 -18.29 11.76 11.20
CA ALA A 21 -16.84 12.00 11.31
C ALA A 21 -16.13 10.84 12.02
N ILE A 22 -16.73 10.30 13.09
CA ILE A 22 -16.21 9.13 13.81
C ILE A 22 -16.14 7.91 12.89
N GLU A 23 -17.23 7.61 12.17
CA GLU A 23 -17.30 6.47 11.24
C GLU A 23 -16.24 6.59 10.13
N TYR A 24 -16.13 7.78 9.53
CA TYR A 24 -15.12 8.08 8.52
C TYR A 24 -13.69 7.84 9.02
N VAL A 25 -13.36 8.33 10.21
CA VAL A 25 -12.03 8.15 10.81
C VAL A 25 -11.76 6.68 11.12
N LYS A 26 -12.72 5.96 11.74
CA LYS A 26 -12.58 4.53 12.04
C LYS A 26 -12.42 3.70 10.79
N GLY A 27 -13.17 4.00 9.72
CA GLY A 27 -13.02 3.37 8.41
C GLY A 27 -11.62 3.59 7.84
N THR A 28 -11.13 4.82 7.87
CA THR A 28 -9.77 5.15 7.40
C THR A 28 -8.68 4.45 8.21
N VAL A 29 -8.84 4.35 9.54
CA VAL A 29 -7.92 3.60 10.41
C VAL A 29 -7.95 2.11 10.07
N SER A 30 -9.13 1.54 9.83
CA SER A 30 -9.27 0.15 9.39
C SER A 30 -8.56 -0.07 8.05
N ASP A 31 -8.74 0.83 7.08
CA ASP A 31 -8.08 0.73 5.77
C ASP A 31 -6.55 0.84 5.87
N LEU A 32 -6.04 1.68 6.77
CA LEU A 32 -4.61 1.75 7.07
C LEU A 32 -4.09 0.40 7.58
N LEU A 33 -4.75 -0.18 8.58
CA LEU A 33 -4.32 -1.43 9.22
C LEU A 33 -4.51 -2.66 8.32
N MET A 34 -5.49 -2.61 7.42
CA MET A 34 -5.76 -3.65 6.43
C MET A 34 -4.96 -3.49 5.14
N ASN A 35 -3.99 -2.56 5.09
CA ASN A 35 -3.13 -2.30 3.93
C ASN A 35 -3.94 -1.97 2.64
N ARG A 36 -5.08 -1.28 2.81
CA ARG A 36 -5.98 -0.86 1.71
C ARG A 36 -5.78 0.59 1.28
N LEU A 37 -4.99 1.37 2.01
CA LEU A 37 -4.64 2.72 1.60
C LEU A 37 -3.61 2.72 0.47
N ASP A 38 -3.75 3.67 -0.45
CA ASP A 38 -2.73 3.91 -1.48
C ASP A 38 -1.41 4.36 -0.84
N ILE A 39 -0.30 3.79 -1.30
CA ILE A 39 1.02 4.07 -0.73
C ILE A 39 1.41 5.55 -0.83
N SER A 40 0.93 6.28 -1.85
CA SER A 40 1.15 7.73 -1.99
C SER A 40 0.66 8.52 -0.79
N GLN A 41 -0.37 8.05 -0.08
CA GLN A 41 -0.89 8.69 1.13
C GLN A 41 0.01 8.47 2.36
N LEU A 42 0.94 7.52 2.27
CA LEU A 42 1.89 7.15 3.31
C LEU A 42 3.30 7.70 3.04
N VAL A 43 3.54 8.26 1.84
CA VAL A 43 4.84 8.83 1.45
C VAL A 43 5.14 10.07 2.28
N ILE A 44 6.32 10.09 2.87
CA ILE A 44 6.91 11.24 3.55
C ILE A 44 8.00 11.80 2.63
N THR A 45 7.96 13.10 2.36
CA THR A 45 8.99 13.78 1.56
C THR A 45 9.82 14.72 2.43
N LYS A 46 11.15 14.67 2.29
CA LYS A 46 12.09 15.61 2.91
C LYS A 46 13.10 16.11 1.89
N ALA A 47 13.45 17.39 1.96
CA ALA A 47 14.48 17.98 1.13
C ALA A 47 15.86 17.43 1.51
N PHE A 48 16.64 17.01 0.52
CA PHE A 48 18.02 16.56 0.69
C PHE A 48 18.96 17.73 0.41
N SER A 49 19.17 18.56 1.42
CA SER A 49 19.88 19.84 1.26
C SER A 49 21.40 19.76 1.37
N LYS A 50 21.94 18.71 1.98
CA LYS A 50 23.37 18.60 2.35
C LYS A 50 23.83 17.14 2.36
N PRO A 51 25.12 16.84 2.18
CA PRO A 51 25.65 15.49 2.31
C PRO A 51 25.64 14.99 3.76
N ALA A 52 25.70 13.67 3.95
CA ALA A 52 25.61 13.02 5.26
C ALA A 52 26.65 13.51 6.28
N SER A 53 27.85 13.85 5.81
CA SER A 53 28.98 14.35 6.62
C SER A 53 28.68 15.66 7.34
N GLU A 54 27.72 16.44 6.87
CA GLU A 54 27.38 17.75 7.45
C GLU A 54 26.25 17.70 8.49
N TYR A 55 25.60 16.53 8.68
CA TYR A 55 24.53 16.39 9.66
C TYR A 55 25.03 15.89 11.01
N LYS A 56 24.67 16.60 12.07
CA LYS A 56 24.97 16.21 13.47
C LYS A 56 24.29 14.89 13.89
N ALA A 57 23.18 14.53 13.23
CA ALA A 57 22.41 13.33 13.55
C ALA A 57 21.95 12.62 12.28
N VAL A 58 22.04 11.29 12.27
CA VAL A 58 21.66 10.45 11.13
C VAL A 58 20.15 10.56 10.89
N GLN A 59 19.79 11.06 9.70
CA GLN A 59 18.39 11.21 9.28
C GLN A 59 17.98 10.06 8.36
N ALA A 60 16.69 9.68 8.44
CA ALA A 60 16.15 8.56 7.67
C ALA A 60 16.22 8.72 6.15
N HIS A 61 16.02 9.94 5.64
CA HIS A 61 16.09 10.23 4.21
C HIS A 61 17.53 10.21 3.68
N ILE A 62 18.51 10.63 4.49
CA ILE A 62 19.94 10.58 4.12
C ILE A 62 20.41 9.14 4.02
N LYS A 63 20.11 8.31 5.04
CA LYS A 63 20.51 6.90 5.02
C LYS A 63 19.81 6.11 3.91
N LEU A 64 18.61 6.54 3.52
CA LEU A 64 17.94 5.99 2.35
C LEU A 64 18.68 6.35 1.06
N VAL A 65 19.08 7.62 0.87
CA VAL A 65 19.84 8.04 -0.31
C VAL A 65 21.12 7.24 -0.48
N GLU A 66 21.87 7.00 0.62
CA GLU A 66 23.05 6.13 0.60
C GLU A 66 22.72 4.72 0.11
N ARG A 67 21.68 4.09 0.68
CA ARG A 67 21.22 2.76 0.26
C ARG A 67 20.71 2.74 -1.19
N MET A 68 20.07 3.81 -1.65
CA MET A 68 19.64 3.91 -3.06
C MET A 68 20.85 3.99 -3.98
N ARG A 69 21.86 4.79 -3.61
CA ARG A 69 23.10 4.94 -4.37
C ARG A 69 23.92 3.66 -4.42
N GLU A 70 23.96 2.90 -3.33
CA GLU A 70 24.60 1.57 -3.29
C GLU A 70 23.89 0.54 -4.19
N ARG A 71 22.56 0.65 -4.31
CA ARG A 71 21.74 -0.25 -5.16
C ARG A 71 21.83 0.12 -6.64
N ASP A 72 21.62 1.39 -6.94
CA ASP A 72 21.67 1.95 -8.29
C ASP A 72 22.05 3.44 -8.21
N PRO A 73 23.29 3.79 -8.56
CA PRO A 73 23.76 5.18 -8.56
C PRO A 73 22.96 6.09 -9.50
N ALA A 74 22.39 5.58 -10.59
CA ALA A 74 21.74 6.40 -11.63
C ALA A 74 20.36 6.92 -11.20
N SER A 75 19.65 6.20 -10.32
CA SER A 75 18.33 6.59 -9.80
C SER A 75 18.38 7.26 -8.42
N ALA A 76 19.57 7.39 -7.84
CA ALA A 76 19.77 7.96 -6.51
C ALA A 76 19.56 9.50 -6.50
N PRO A 77 18.87 10.05 -5.48
CA PRO A 77 18.68 11.49 -5.35
C PRO A 77 19.98 12.28 -5.22
N THR A 78 19.97 13.49 -5.77
CA THR A 78 21.05 14.47 -5.72
C THR A 78 20.74 15.61 -4.75
N ILE A 79 21.78 16.35 -4.35
CA ILE A 79 21.62 17.48 -3.42
C ILE A 79 20.70 18.52 -4.06
N GLY A 80 19.65 18.92 -3.35
CA GLY A 80 18.58 19.78 -3.84
C GLY A 80 17.26 19.04 -4.06
N ASP A 81 17.30 17.72 -4.26
CA ASP A 81 16.10 16.93 -4.52
C ASP A 81 15.26 16.69 -3.27
N ARG A 82 13.97 16.36 -3.49
CA ARG A 82 13.10 15.80 -2.44
C ARG A 82 13.22 14.29 -2.43
N VAL A 83 13.53 13.74 -1.25
CA VAL A 83 13.59 12.31 -1.00
C VAL A 83 12.26 11.85 -0.44
N ALA A 84 11.58 11.00 -1.21
CA ALA A 84 10.36 10.33 -0.82
C ALA A 84 10.67 8.98 -0.18
N TYR A 85 10.01 8.68 0.94
CA TYR A 85 10.17 7.41 1.64
C TYR A 85 8.92 7.03 2.42
N VAL A 86 8.79 5.74 2.71
CA VAL A 86 7.81 5.20 3.66
C VAL A 86 8.53 4.55 4.84
N ILE A 87 7.80 4.35 5.95
CA ILE A 87 8.30 3.64 7.12
C ILE A 87 7.88 2.17 7.04
N ILE A 88 8.87 1.28 6.93
CA ILE A 88 8.68 -0.16 6.88
C ILE A 88 8.77 -0.78 8.27
N LYS A 89 8.15 -1.95 8.43
CA LYS A 89 8.32 -2.74 9.66
C LYS A 89 9.76 -3.24 9.75
N ALA A 90 10.30 -3.17 10.95
CA ALA A 90 11.59 -3.72 11.31
C ALA A 90 11.52 -4.28 12.73
N ASN A 91 12.65 -4.78 13.24
CA ASN A 91 12.76 -5.24 14.62
C ASN A 91 12.40 -4.11 15.60
N LYS A 92 11.85 -4.46 16.78
CA LYS A 92 11.36 -3.49 17.78
C LYS A 92 12.37 -2.40 18.18
N ASN A 93 13.67 -2.70 18.09
CA ASN A 93 14.76 -1.78 18.46
C ASN A 93 15.43 -1.11 17.26
N ALA A 94 14.93 -1.33 16.04
CA ALA A 94 15.49 -0.73 14.84
C ALA A 94 15.32 0.79 14.89
N ARG A 95 16.40 1.50 14.59
CA ARG A 95 16.41 2.97 14.60
C ARG A 95 15.54 3.48 13.46
N ALA A 96 14.95 4.66 13.64
CA ALA A 96 14.04 5.24 12.64
C ALA A 96 14.66 5.36 11.23
N PHE A 97 15.99 5.55 11.13
CA PHE A 97 16.70 5.63 9.85
C PHE A 97 16.91 4.29 9.15
N GLU A 98 16.79 3.18 9.87
CA GLU A 98 16.86 1.81 9.33
C GLU A 98 15.50 1.37 8.77
N ARG A 99 14.45 2.10 9.15
CA ARG A 99 13.05 1.82 8.82
C ARG A 99 12.54 2.64 7.63
N SER A 100 13.33 3.52 7.03
CA SER A 100 12.93 4.19 5.78
C SER A 100 13.14 3.26 4.58
N GLU A 101 12.29 3.35 3.57
CA GLU A 101 12.54 2.71 2.28
C GLU A 101 11.87 3.48 1.14
N ASP A 102 12.41 3.33 -0.06
CA ASP A 102 11.82 3.88 -1.28
C ASP A 102 10.44 3.24 -1.57
N PRO A 103 9.37 4.02 -1.85
CA PRO A 103 8.03 3.45 -2.02
C PRO A 103 7.90 2.50 -3.21
N ILE A 104 8.63 2.73 -4.32
CA ILE A 104 8.61 1.82 -5.48
C ILE A 104 9.27 0.49 -5.08
N TYR A 105 10.42 0.56 -4.44
CA TYR A 105 11.12 -0.61 -3.96
C TYR A 105 10.28 -1.43 -2.98
N VAL A 106 9.49 -0.77 -2.12
CA VAL A 106 8.53 -1.42 -1.21
C VAL A 106 7.46 -2.19 -1.98
N LEU A 107 6.88 -1.59 -3.02
CA LEU A 107 5.85 -2.24 -3.85
C LEU A 107 6.41 -3.45 -4.62
N GLU A 108 7.58 -3.29 -5.24
CA GLU A 108 8.22 -4.35 -6.04
C GLU A 108 8.62 -5.56 -5.19
N ASN A 109 9.02 -5.32 -3.93
CA ASN A 109 9.54 -6.36 -3.05
C ASN A 109 8.53 -6.84 -1.99
N ASN A 110 7.29 -6.35 -2.00
CA ASN A 110 6.26 -6.66 -0.99
C ASN A 110 6.73 -6.39 0.45
N ILE A 111 7.45 -5.30 0.68
CA ILE A 111 8.00 -5.00 2.01
C ILE A 111 6.86 -4.51 2.93
N PRO A 112 6.64 -5.12 4.10
CA PRO A 112 5.57 -4.69 4.99
C PRO A 112 5.78 -3.27 5.51
N ILE A 113 4.77 -2.41 5.33
CA ILE A 113 4.73 -1.06 5.89
C ILE A 113 4.39 -1.12 7.39
N ASP A 114 4.98 -0.23 8.18
CA ASP A 114 4.68 -0.10 9.59
C ASP A 114 3.43 0.75 9.82
N THR A 115 2.27 0.14 9.65
CA THR A 115 0.96 0.78 9.85
C THR A 115 0.79 1.35 11.25
N GLN A 116 1.38 0.72 12.27
CA GLN A 116 1.32 1.19 13.66
C GLN A 116 2.07 2.51 13.84
N TYR A 117 3.24 2.65 13.21
CA TYR A 117 3.98 3.92 13.21
C TYR A 117 3.10 5.08 12.71
N TYR A 118 2.41 4.90 11.58
CA TYR A 118 1.52 5.94 11.03
C TYR A 118 0.31 6.21 11.94
N LEU A 119 -0.30 5.17 12.52
CA LEU A 119 -1.40 5.35 13.44
C LEU A 119 -1.00 6.20 14.66
N GLU A 120 0.12 5.87 15.30
CA GLU A 120 0.60 6.53 16.52
C GLU A 120 1.20 7.92 16.27
N HIS A 121 2.07 8.05 15.27
CA HIS A 121 2.88 9.25 15.07
C HIS A 121 2.20 10.27 14.15
N SER A 122 1.37 9.80 13.21
CA SER A 122 0.77 10.64 12.18
C SER A 122 -0.70 10.95 12.43
N LEU A 123 -1.49 9.99 12.94
CA LEU A 123 -2.94 10.17 13.10
C LEU A 123 -3.37 10.50 14.53
N THR A 124 -2.81 9.83 15.54
CA THR A 124 -3.32 9.91 16.93
C THR A 124 -3.32 11.34 17.47
N LYS A 125 -2.19 12.07 17.40
CA LYS A 125 -2.12 13.44 17.96
C LYS A 125 -3.03 14.43 17.23
N PRO A 126 -3.04 14.52 15.88
CA PRO A 126 -3.95 15.40 15.18
C PRO A 126 -5.43 15.08 15.43
N LEU A 127 -5.81 13.80 15.42
CA LEU A 127 -7.18 13.39 15.71
C LEU A 127 -7.58 13.74 17.13
N GLY A 128 -6.71 13.50 18.12
CA GLY A 128 -6.95 13.88 19.51
C GLY A 128 -7.31 15.37 19.64
N ARG A 129 -6.50 16.26 19.05
CA ARG A 129 -6.76 17.71 19.11
C ARG A 129 -8.09 18.13 18.46
N VAL A 130 -8.50 17.46 17.38
CA VAL A 130 -9.76 17.80 16.69
C VAL A 130 -10.97 17.27 17.45
N PHE A 131 -10.88 16.05 17.98
CA PHE A 131 -12.02 15.35 18.56
C PHE A 131 -12.20 15.58 20.06
N GLU A 132 -11.17 16.02 20.80
CA GLU A 132 -11.26 16.31 22.24
C GLU A 132 -12.35 17.33 22.60
N ALA A 133 -12.66 18.26 21.69
CA ALA A 133 -13.71 19.26 21.89
C ALA A 133 -15.13 18.75 21.60
N VAL A 134 -15.28 17.63 20.89
CA VAL A 134 -16.57 17.12 20.39
C VAL A 134 -16.95 15.73 20.90
N MET A 135 -16.02 15.03 21.57
CA MET A 135 -16.28 13.74 22.20
C MET A 135 -15.42 13.50 23.44
N PRO A 136 -15.89 12.74 24.43
CA PRO A 136 -15.20 12.56 25.70
C PRO A 136 -13.91 11.72 25.62
N ASP A 137 -13.85 10.73 24.72
CA ASP A 137 -12.65 9.90 24.53
C ASP A 137 -12.26 9.74 23.05
N PRO A 138 -11.39 10.63 22.52
CA PRO A 138 -10.85 10.51 21.17
C PRO A 138 -10.02 9.25 20.92
N MET A 139 -9.53 8.57 21.96
CA MET A 139 -8.71 7.36 21.79
C MET A 139 -9.50 6.19 21.21
N THR A 140 -10.84 6.21 21.34
CA THR A 140 -11.73 5.24 20.68
C THR A 140 -11.69 5.30 19.15
N LEU A 141 -11.13 6.36 18.56
CA LEU A 141 -10.90 6.45 17.11
C LEU A 141 -9.72 5.59 16.66
N VAL A 142 -8.73 5.42 17.52
CA VAL A 142 -7.46 4.72 17.23
C VAL A 142 -7.31 3.40 17.99
N ARG A 143 -8.30 3.03 18.81
CA ARG A 143 -8.39 1.76 19.53
C ARG A 143 -9.83 1.26 19.48
N GLY A 144 -10.01 -0.02 19.20
CA GLY A 144 -11.34 -0.64 19.20
C GLY A 144 -11.37 -1.93 18.41
N GLU A 145 -12.57 -2.36 18.05
CA GLU A 145 -12.78 -3.54 17.21
C GLU A 145 -12.19 -3.34 15.80
N HIS A 146 -12.35 -2.14 15.24
CA HIS A 146 -11.85 -1.77 13.90
C HIS A 146 -10.32 -1.79 13.78
N THR A 147 -9.60 -1.86 14.90
CA THR A 147 -8.12 -1.94 14.94
C THR A 147 -7.56 -3.32 15.22
N ARG A 148 -8.42 -4.34 15.47
CA ARG A 148 -7.97 -5.69 15.85
C ARG A 148 -7.38 -6.49 14.69
N HIS A 149 -7.82 -6.18 13.48
CA HIS A 149 -7.37 -6.86 12.27
C HIS A 149 -6.27 -6.04 11.60
N VAL A 150 -5.10 -6.67 11.43
CA VAL A 150 -3.96 -6.07 10.74
C VAL A 150 -3.55 -7.01 9.62
N ALA A 151 -3.66 -6.53 8.38
CA ALA A 151 -3.18 -7.27 7.22
C ALA A 151 -1.68 -6.98 7.03
N GLN A 152 -0.90 -8.03 6.76
CA GLN A 152 0.50 -7.88 6.42
C GLN A 152 0.78 -8.60 5.11
N PRO A 153 1.42 -7.95 4.13
CA PRO A 153 1.85 -8.64 2.92
C PRO A 153 2.92 -9.67 3.29
N MET A 154 2.92 -10.80 2.59
CA MET A 154 4.05 -11.74 2.64
C MET A 154 5.24 -11.11 1.91
N PRO A 155 6.40 -10.92 2.58
CA PRO A 155 7.60 -10.44 1.91
C PRO A 155 8.01 -11.35 0.75
N SER A 156 8.57 -10.77 -0.32
CA SER A 156 9.02 -11.55 -1.48
C SER A 156 10.10 -12.57 -1.10
N LYS A 157 10.02 -13.77 -1.71
CA LYS A 157 11.03 -14.84 -1.61
C LYS A 157 12.43 -14.38 -2.04
N SER A 158 12.51 -13.31 -2.83
CA SER A 158 13.73 -12.72 -3.38
C SER A 158 14.68 -12.14 -2.31
N LYS A 159 14.16 -11.70 -1.16
CA LYS A 159 15.02 -11.20 -0.07
C LYS A 159 15.46 -12.34 0.85
N GLY A 160 16.73 -12.71 0.68
CA GLY A 160 17.44 -13.79 1.36
C GLY A 160 17.37 -13.78 2.88
N GLY A 161 17.58 -14.97 3.44
CA GLY A 161 17.34 -15.33 4.84
C GLY A 161 16.36 -16.50 4.94
N LEU A 162 15.63 -16.57 6.06
CA LEU A 162 14.65 -17.63 6.34
C LEU A 162 13.52 -17.70 5.28
N MET A 163 13.13 -16.56 4.69
CA MET A 163 12.02 -16.47 3.71
C MET A 163 12.29 -17.24 2.40
N LYS A 164 13.55 -17.51 2.05
CA LYS A 164 13.90 -18.32 0.88
C LYS A 164 13.52 -19.80 1.05
N PHE A 165 13.43 -20.26 2.29
CA PHE A 165 13.09 -21.65 2.66
C PHE A 165 11.63 -21.81 3.08
N VAL A 166 10.84 -20.73 3.08
CA VAL A 166 9.41 -20.78 3.40
C VAL A 166 8.64 -21.39 2.23
N LYS A 167 8.07 -22.57 2.47
CA LYS A 167 7.11 -23.19 1.56
C LYS A 167 5.76 -22.48 1.72
N VAL A 168 5.35 -21.74 0.71
CA VAL A 168 4.05 -21.08 0.69
C VAL A 168 2.99 -22.13 0.39
N THR A 169 2.11 -22.39 1.36
CA THR A 169 0.94 -23.25 1.17
C THR A 169 -0.19 -22.42 0.59
N ALA A 170 -0.84 -22.93 -0.47
CA ALA A 170 -2.00 -22.26 -1.04
C ALA A 170 -3.15 -22.20 -0.02
N GLN A 171 -3.90 -21.10 -0.02
CA GLN A 171 -5.06 -20.91 0.85
C GLN A 171 -6.32 -20.75 0.00
N CYS A 172 -7.44 -21.28 0.50
CA CYS A 172 -8.75 -21.08 -0.10
C CYS A 172 -9.05 -19.58 -0.21
N LEU A 173 -9.45 -19.10 -1.39
CA LEU A 173 -9.73 -17.69 -1.61
C LEU A 173 -10.94 -17.18 -0.81
N GLY A 174 -11.91 -18.06 -0.53
CA GLY A 174 -13.10 -17.78 0.29
C GLY A 174 -12.83 -17.72 1.80
N CYS A 175 -12.43 -18.84 2.40
CA CYS A 175 -12.32 -18.97 3.87
C CYS A 175 -10.90 -18.89 4.44
N LYS A 176 -9.86 -18.77 3.59
CA LYS A 176 -8.43 -18.70 3.97
C LYS A 176 -7.87 -19.95 4.66
N VAL A 177 -8.61 -21.07 4.69
CA VAL A 177 -8.08 -22.37 5.14
C VAL A 177 -6.95 -22.83 4.21
N ASN A 178 -5.88 -23.38 4.80
CA ASN A 178 -4.76 -23.96 4.05
C ASN A 178 -5.24 -25.15 3.23
N LEU A 179 -4.92 -25.14 1.94
CA LEU A 179 -5.20 -26.25 1.03
C LEU A 179 -4.14 -27.35 1.17
N PRO A 180 -4.46 -28.60 0.80
CA PRO A 180 -3.50 -29.69 0.79
C PRO A 180 -2.24 -29.36 -0.02
N SER A 181 -1.11 -29.96 0.36
CA SER A 181 0.17 -29.74 -0.34
C SER A 181 0.08 -30.20 -1.80
N GLY A 182 0.36 -29.30 -2.74
CA GLY A 182 0.31 -29.59 -4.19
C GLY A 182 -1.02 -29.27 -4.86
N CYS A 183 -2.04 -28.87 -4.10
CA CYS A 183 -3.31 -28.36 -4.64
C CYS A 183 -3.14 -26.92 -5.13
N THR A 184 -3.55 -26.66 -6.38
CA THR A 184 -3.57 -25.34 -7.01
C THR A 184 -4.97 -24.70 -7.02
N ASP A 185 -5.99 -25.42 -6.54
CA ASP A 185 -7.39 -25.01 -6.60
C ASP A 185 -7.60 -23.65 -5.94
N ALA A 186 -8.51 -22.86 -6.48
CA ALA A 186 -8.88 -21.57 -5.93
C ALA A 186 -9.60 -21.67 -4.57
N VAL A 187 -10.42 -22.70 -4.38
CA VAL A 187 -11.30 -22.85 -3.22
C VAL A 187 -11.17 -24.24 -2.58
N CYS A 188 -11.62 -24.39 -1.33
CA CYS A 188 -11.70 -25.71 -0.69
C CYS A 188 -13.07 -26.35 -0.96
N GLN A 189 -13.19 -27.66 -0.73
CA GLN A 189 -14.45 -28.40 -0.91
C GLN A 189 -15.67 -27.76 -0.22
N ALA A 190 -15.48 -27.17 0.97
CA ALA A 190 -16.57 -26.50 1.69
C ALA A 190 -17.00 -25.16 1.06
N CYS A 191 -16.11 -24.51 0.30
CA CYS A 191 -16.40 -23.26 -0.41
C CYS A 191 -16.78 -23.48 -1.88
N GLU A 192 -16.73 -24.71 -2.39
CA GLU A 192 -17.11 -25.08 -3.76
C GLU A 192 -18.51 -24.55 -4.14
N PRO A 193 -19.56 -24.66 -3.29
CA PRO A 193 -20.88 -24.14 -3.65
C PRO A 193 -20.93 -22.62 -3.81
N LYS A 194 -19.91 -21.89 -3.31
CA LYS A 194 -19.77 -20.44 -3.40
C LYS A 194 -18.68 -20.01 -4.38
N ALA A 195 -18.12 -20.94 -5.16
CA ALA A 195 -17.00 -20.67 -6.05
C ALA A 195 -17.32 -19.57 -7.07
N ALA A 196 -18.53 -19.61 -7.67
CA ALA A 196 -18.99 -18.60 -8.62
C ALA A 196 -19.03 -17.20 -8.00
N ASP A 197 -19.61 -17.04 -6.80
CA ASP A 197 -19.64 -15.75 -6.10
C ASP A 197 -18.23 -15.24 -5.78
N ILE A 198 -17.33 -16.12 -5.34
CA ILE A 198 -15.94 -15.77 -5.04
C ILE A 198 -15.24 -15.30 -6.32
N PHE A 199 -15.42 -16.03 -7.43
CA PHE A 199 -14.86 -15.69 -8.74
C PHE A 199 -15.38 -14.33 -9.22
N SER A 200 -16.71 -14.12 -9.25
CA SER A 200 -17.32 -12.86 -9.67
C SER A 200 -16.83 -11.66 -8.85
N ASN A 201 -16.64 -11.84 -7.53
CA ASN A 201 -16.08 -10.79 -6.67
C ASN A 201 -14.63 -10.42 -7.01
N ILE A 202 -13.80 -11.40 -7.41
CA ILE A 202 -12.42 -11.15 -7.82
C ILE A 202 -12.39 -10.48 -9.20
N VAL A 203 -13.22 -10.93 -10.15
CA VAL A 203 -13.37 -10.30 -11.48
C VAL A 203 -13.81 -8.83 -11.33
N ALA A 204 -14.80 -8.55 -10.48
CA ALA A 204 -15.25 -7.18 -10.25
C ALA A 204 -14.12 -6.27 -9.72
N LYS A 205 -13.26 -6.80 -8.84
CA LYS A 205 -12.08 -6.09 -8.34
C LYS A 205 -11.00 -5.90 -9.41
N ARG A 206 -10.74 -6.93 -10.22
CA ARG A 206 -9.82 -6.81 -11.37
C ARG A 206 -10.30 -5.70 -12.30
N ASN A 207 -11.56 -5.73 -12.74
CA ASN A 207 -12.13 -4.73 -13.65
C ASN A 207 -12.04 -3.30 -13.06
N HIS A 208 -12.23 -3.17 -11.75
CA HIS A 208 -12.03 -1.90 -11.05
C HIS A 208 -10.58 -1.40 -11.18
N TYR A 209 -9.59 -2.24 -10.92
CA TYR A 209 -8.18 -1.87 -11.08
C TYR A 209 -7.79 -1.67 -12.55
N GLU A 210 -8.41 -2.36 -13.51
CA GLU A 210 -8.15 -2.15 -14.95
C GLU A 210 -8.60 -0.75 -15.37
N SER A 211 -9.79 -0.34 -14.91
CA SER A 211 -10.29 1.02 -15.14
C SER A 211 -9.33 2.08 -14.59
N ILE A 212 -8.79 1.86 -13.38
CA ILE A 212 -7.82 2.79 -12.77
C ILE A 212 -6.51 2.78 -13.55
N TYR A 213 -6.00 1.60 -13.94
CA TYR A 213 -4.78 1.45 -14.72
C TYR A 213 -4.86 2.22 -16.03
N GLY A 214 -5.95 2.02 -16.80
CA GLY A 214 -6.18 2.72 -18.06
C GLY A 214 -6.16 4.25 -17.87
N LYS A 215 -6.91 4.76 -16.89
CA LYS A 215 -6.94 6.21 -16.61
C LYS A 215 -5.56 6.77 -16.25
N VAL A 216 -4.86 6.09 -15.35
CA VAL A 216 -3.57 6.54 -14.82
C VAL A 216 -2.47 6.52 -15.89
N TRP A 217 -2.40 5.45 -16.69
CA TRP A 217 -1.37 5.34 -17.73
C TRP A 217 -1.64 6.26 -18.92
N THR A 218 -2.90 6.43 -19.33
CA THR A 218 -3.27 7.42 -20.35
C THR A 218 -2.96 8.85 -19.88
N GLN A 219 -3.23 9.18 -18.62
CA GLN A 219 -2.86 10.48 -18.05
C GLN A 219 -1.35 10.74 -18.10
N CYS A 220 -0.53 9.70 -17.86
CA CYS A 220 0.92 9.80 -17.98
C CYS A 220 1.37 10.05 -19.43
N GLN A 221 0.80 9.36 -20.41
CA GLN A 221 1.10 9.59 -21.83
C GLN A 221 0.72 11.01 -22.27
N GLN A 222 -0.45 11.50 -21.86
CA GLN A 222 -0.89 12.87 -22.12
C GLN A 222 0.04 13.90 -21.48
N CYS A 223 0.47 13.67 -20.23
CA CYS A 223 1.42 14.54 -19.54
C CYS A 223 2.79 14.58 -20.23
N GLN A 224 3.24 13.45 -20.80
CA GLN A 224 4.49 13.37 -21.56
C GLN A 224 4.35 14.01 -22.95
N GLY A 225 3.15 14.00 -23.53
CA GLY A 225 2.88 14.50 -24.89
C GLY A 225 3.21 13.50 -25.99
N SER A 226 3.52 12.23 -25.67
CA SER A 226 3.77 11.17 -26.65
C SER A 226 2.92 9.95 -26.35
N LEU A 227 2.29 9.41 -27.40
CA LEU A 227 1.55 8.14 -27.36
C LEU A 227 2.38 6.94 -27.84
N HIS A 228 3.55 7.20 -28.42
CA HIS A 228 4.37 6.18 -29.10
C HIS A 228 5.69 5.88 -28.40
N LEU A 229 6.05 6.67 -27.38
CA LEU A 229 7.27 6.50 -26.59
C LEU A 229 6.93 6.00 -25.20
N ASP A 230 7.90 5.34 -24.58
CA ASP A 230 7.78 4.90 -23.19
C ASP A 230 7.72 6.09 -22.23
N VAL A 231 6.90 5.96 -21.18
CA VAL A 231 6.76 6.97 -20.12
C VAL A 231 7.90 6.85 -19.11
N LEU A 232 9.02 7.53 -19.37
CA LEU A 232 10.20 7.58 -18.49
C LEU A 232 10.14 8.73 -17.46
N CYS A 233 9.00 8.89 -16.78
CA CYS A 233 8.82 9.92 -15.76
C CYS A 233 9.37 9.48 -14.40
N SER A 234 10.11 10.36 -13.71
CA SER A 234 10.67 10.17 -12.36
C SER A 234 10.13 11.18 -11.32
N SER A 235 9.10 11.98 -11.67
CA SER A 235 8.56 13.03 -10.81
C SER A 235 7.88 12.46 -9.56
N ARG A 236 8.54 12.61 -8.40
CA ARG A 236 8.08 12.08 -7.11
C ARG A 236 6.99 12.92 -6.44
N ASP A 237 6.81 14.15 -6.91
CA ASP A 237 5.75 15.06 -6.44
C ASP A 237 4.44 14.88 -7.22
N CYS A 238 4.44 14.08 -8.29
CA CYS A 238 3.23 13.76 -9.03
C CYS A 238 2.36 12.75 -8.26
N PRO A 239 1.07 13.03 -8.01
CA PRO A 239 0.18 12.12 -7.27
C PRO A 239 -0.06 10.80 -7.99
N VAL A 240 0.15 10.77 -9.31
CA VAL A 240 -0.04 9.58 -10.15
C VAL A 240 1.18 8.66 -10.15
N PHE A 241 2.36 9.17 -9.75
CA PHE A 241 3.64 8.48 -9.92
C PHE A 241 3.72 7.12 -9.19
N TYR A 242 3.25 7.04 -7.95
CA TYR A 242 3.22 5.78 -7.19
C TYR A 242 1.97 4.96 -7.50
N MET A 243 0.85 5.64 -7.77
CA MET A 243 -0.43 5.02 -8.09
C MET A 243 -0.33 4.11 -9.32
N ARG A 244 0.39 4.53 -10.38
CA ARG A 244 0.58 3.73 -11.60
C ARG A 244 1.30 2.40 -11.36
N LYS A 245 2.27 2.39 -10.43
CA LYS A 245 3.01 1.17 -10.05
C LYS A 245 2.19 0.29 -9.12
N LYS A 246 1.44 0.91 -8.19
CA LYS A 246 0.55 0.18 -7.29
C LYS A 246 -0.58 -0.52 -8.06
N VAL A 247 -1.28 0.19 -8.94
CA VAL A 247 -2.40 -0.40 -9.68
C VAL A 247 -1.94 -1.50 -10.64
N GLN A 248 -0.76 -1.38 -11.24
CA GLN A 248 -0.14 -2.44 -12.03
C GLN A 248 0.03 -3.71 -11.18
N LYS A 249 0.58 -3.57 -9.96
CA LYS A 249 0.74 -4.68 -9.03
C LYS A 249 -0.59 -5.25 -8.55
N ASP A 250 -1.56 -4.40 -8.20
CA ASP A 250 -2.87 -4.84 -7.75
C ASP A 250 -3.59 -5.63 -8.85
N LEU A 251 -3.38 -5.28 -10.13
CA LEU A 251 -3.85 -6.06 -11.28
C LEU A 251 -3.18 -7.42 -11.38
N ASP A 252 -1.85 -7.47 -11.31
CA ASP A 252 -1.10 -8.74 -11.37
C ASP A 252 -1.53 -9.68 -10.24
N ASP A 253 -1.74 -9.14 -9.03
CA ASP A 253 -2.20 -9.89 -7.86
C ASP A 253 -3.63 -10.43 -8.08
N MET A 254 -4.56 -9.63 -8.64
CA MET A 254 -5.91 -10.09 -8.96
C MET A 254 -5.92 -11.14 -10.08
N GLN A 255 -5.11 -10.95 -11.13
CA GLN A 255 -4.99 -11.90 -12.23
C GLN A 255 -4.49 -13.25 -11.72
N THR A 256 -3.42 -13.25 -10.89
CA THR A 256 -2.89 -14.46 -10.27
C THR A 256 -3.94 -15.21 -9.42
N MET A 257 -4.87 -14.48 -8.79
CA MET A 257 -5.99 -15.11 -8.06
C MET A 257 -7.03 -15.73 -8.99
N LEU A 258 -7.31 -15.12 -10.14
CA LEU A 258 -8.23 -15.64 -11.14
C LEU A 258 -7.68 -16.89 -11.83
N ASP A 259 -6.38 -16.90 -12.16
CA ASP A 259 -5.72 -18.03 -12.82
C ASP A 259 -5.88 -19.35 -12.05
N ARG A 260 -6.12 -19.28 -10.73
CA ARG A 260 -6.37 -20.45 -9.88
C ARG A 260 -7.73 -21.13 -10.10
N PHE A 261 -8.68 -20.47 -10.75
CA PHE A 261 -9.96 -21.07 -11.14
C PHE A 261 -9.86 -21.82 -12.49
N GLY A 262 -8.68 -21.84 -13.10
CA GLY A 262 -8.45 -22.35 -14.45
C GLY A 262 -8.49 -21.21 -15.48
N LEU A 263 -7.76 -21.39 -16.58
CA LEU A 263 -7.94 -20.55 -17.74
C LEU A 263 -9.32 -20.88 -18.33
N VAL A 264 -10.11 -19.85 -18.65
CA VAL A 264 -11.17 -20.03 -19.65
C VAL A 264 -10.41 -20.33 -20.94
N ALA A 265 -10.20 -21.61 -21.25
CA ALA A 265 -9.79 -21.99 -22.59
C ALA A 265 -10.84 -21.39 -23.51
N ALA A 266 -10.41 -20.58 -24.47
CA ALA A 266 -11.23 -20.41 -25.65
C ALA A 266 -11.37 -21.83 -26.20
N ASP A 267 -12.57 -22.38 -26.13
CA ASP A 267 -12.90 -23.55 -26.91
C ASP A 267 -12.65 -23.12 -28.36
N ASP A 268 -11.51 -23.56 -28.91
CA ASP A 268 -11.24 -23.53 -30.34
C ASP A 268 -12.22 -24.55 -30.97
N ASP A 269 -13.51 -24.23 -30.95
CA ASP A 269 -14.54 -24.89 -31.75
C ASP A 269 -14.41 -24.36 -33.20
N ASP A 270 -13.31 -24.74 -33.85
CA ASP A 270 -13.18 -24.73 -35.31
C ASP A 270 -13.40 -26.17 -35.81
N GLU A 271 -14.67 -26.50 -36.13
CA GLU A 271 -15.04 -27.62 -37.04
C GLU A 271 -15.14 -27.13 -38.48
#